data_AF-A0A3A8KBF7-F1
#
_entry.id   AF-A0A3A8KBF7-F1
#
_cell.length_a   1.000
_cell.length_b   1.000
_cell.length_c   1.000
_cell.angle_alpha   90.00
_cell.angle_beta   90.00
_cell.angle_gamma   90.00
#
_symmetry.space_group_name_H-M   'P 1'
#
loop_
_entity.id
_entity.type
_entity.pdbx_description
1 polymer ?
#
loop_
_entity_poly.entity_id
_entity_poly.type
_entity_poly.pdbx_seq_one_letter_code
_entity_poly.pdbx_strand_id
1 'polypeptide(L)'
;MSPEGIARAVIHNEARFLFQSLLTGDVRNASAELSYPFQLEDKRFNTPDELVQAWVKQLRARRTDLVTLYDIEVLPIAEMEKKYGKPPARLGLDPRALKDTWAAVGNLSGHAAIILFRGTPDLTWHAFAYTD
;
A
#
# COMPACT_ATOMS: atom_id res chain seq x y z
N MET A 1 10.83 22.76 -2.68
CA MET A 1 10.33 21.46 -3.19
C MET A 1 8.98 21.69 -3.85
N SER A 2 8.70 21.03 -4.97
CA SER A 2 7.37 21.08 -5.59
C SER A 2 6.33 20.33 -4.73
N PRO A 3 5.03 20.64 -4.86
CA PRO A 3 3.96 19.89 -4.16
C PRO A 3 4.04 18.37 -4.39
N GLU A 4 4.33 17.94 -5.62
CA GLU A 4 4.55 16.53 -5.96
C GLU A 4 5.78 15.93 -5.26
N GLY A 5 6.86 16.70 -5.12
CA GLY A 5 8.04 16.26 -4.39
C GLY A 5 7.77 16.04 -2.90
N ILE A 6 6.92 16.89 -2.30
CA ILE A 6 6.47 16.74 -0.92
C ILE A 6 5.59 15.51 -0.77
N ALA A 7 4.57 15.36 -1.61
CA ALA A 7 3.68 14.19 -1.61
C ALA A 7 4.48 12.89 -1.74
N ARG A 8 5.40 12.83 -2.71
CA ARG A 8 6.28 11.68 -2.93
C ARG A 8 7.09 11.32 -1.69
N ALA A 9 7.69 12.31 -1.02
CA ALA A 9 8.47 12.08 0.18
C ALA A 9 7.63 11.59 1.37
N VAL A 10 6.45 12.16 1.58
CA VAL A 10 5.50 11.74 2.64
C VAL A 10 5.04 10.31 2.38
N ILE A 11 4.50 10.03 1.19
CA ILE A 11 4.02 8.70 0.80
C ILE A 11 5.14 7.66 0.90
N HIS A 12 6.37 8.00 0.50
CA HIS A 12 7.50 7.07 0.61
C HIS A 12 7.78 6.68 2.06
N ASN A 13 7.73 7.63 2.99
CA ASN A 13 7.94 7.34 4.42
C ASN A 13 6.80 6.48 4.99
N GLU A 14 5.55 6.81 4.65
CA GLU A 14 4.39 6.01 5.06
C GLU A 14 4.44 4.59 4.50
N ALA A 15 4.73 4.44 3.20
CA ALA A 15 4.90 3.14 2.57
C ALA A 15 6.02 2.32 3.20
N ARG A 16 7.14 2.97 3.56
CA ARG A 16 8.25 2.30 4.24
C ARG A 16 7.82 1.75 5.59
N PHE A 17 7.12 2.55 6.39
CA PHE A 17 6.56 2.11 7.66
C PHE A 17 5.61 0.91 7.47
N LEU A 18 4.69 0.99 6.50
CA LEU A 18 3.73 -0.08 6.23
C LEU A 18 4.42 -1.38 5.77
N PHE A 19 5.34 -1.32 4.81
CA PHE A 19 6.11 -2.50 4.39
C PHE A 19 6.93 -3.09 5.54
N GLN A 20 7.59 -2.26 6.35
CA GLN A 20 8.33 -2.76 7.51
C GLN A 20 7.42 -3.46 8.51
N SER A 21 6.25 -2.88 8.79
CA SER A 21 5.25 -3.46 9.70
C SER A 21 4.74 -4.82 9.19
N LEU A 22 4.62 -4.97 7.86
CA LEU A 22 4.28 -6.24 7.23
C LEU A 22 5.37 -7.30 7.41
N LEU A 23 6.62 -6.91 7.20
CA LEU A 23 7.76 -7.83 7.33
C LEU A 23 7.97 -8.29 8.76
N THR A 24 7.78 -7.40 9.74
CA THR A 24 7.94 -7.70 11.18
C THR A 24 6.69 -8.29 11.83
N GLY A 25 5.56 -8.30 11.13
CA GLY A 25 4.28 -8.81 11.65
C GLY A 25 3.56 -7.84 12.60
N ASP A 26 3.93 -6.56 12.61
CA ASP A 26 3.27 -5.51 13.39
C ASP A 26 1.98 -4.99 12.71
N VAL A 27 1.05 -5.92 12.49
CA VAL A 27 -0.22 -5.66 11.81
C VAL A 27 -1.07 -4.64 12.54
N ARG A 28 -1.01 -4.62 13.89
CA ARG A 28 -1.87 -3.76 14.70
C ARG A 28 -1.53 -2.29 14.47
N ASN A 29 -0.24 -1.94 14.51
CA ASN A 29 0.18 -0.57 14.25
C ASN A 29 -0.06 -0.18 12.80
N ALA A 30 0.25 -1.07 11.83
CA ALA A 30 -0.06 -0.81 10.43
C ALA A 30 -1.55 -0.52 10.21
N SER A 31 -2.45 -1.33 10.79
CA SER A 31 -3.89 -1.21 10.60
C SER A 31 -4.49 0.12 11.11
N ALA A 32 -3.84 0.77 12.08
CA ALA A 32 -4.32 2.03 12.65
C ALA A 32 -4.11 3.22 11.71
N GLU A 33 -3.13 3.14 10.82
CA GLU A 33 -2.74 4.22 9.91
C GLU A 33 -3.46 4.17 8.54
N LEU A 34 -4.30 3.14 8.33
CA LEU A 34 -4.98 2.90 7.05
C LEU A 34 -6.31 3.65 6.96
N SER A 35 -6.69 3.98 5.72
CA SER A 35 -8.04 4.40 5.40
C SER A 35 -8.95 3.20 5.18
N TYR A 36 -10.10 3.23 5.85
CA TYR A 36 -11.16 2.24 5.67
C TYR A 36 -12.30 2.81 4.84
N PRO A 37 -12.92 1.99 3.96
CA PRO A 37 -12.65 0.58 3.77
C PRO A 37 -11.31 0.31 3.04
N PHE A 38 -10.59 -0.69 3.51
CA PHE A 38 -9.26 -1.08 3.01
C PHE A 38 -9.35 -2.31 2.11
N GLN A 39 -8.72 -2.26 0.94
CA GLN A 39 -8.66 -3.38 0.00
C GLN A 39 -7.34 -4.14 0.16
N LEU A 40 -7.38 -5.37 0.68
CA LEU A 40 -6.24 -6.27 0.75
C LEU A 40 -6.44 -7.41 -0.25
N GLU A 41 -5.61 -7.45 -1.29
CA GLU A 41 -5.76 -8.39 -2.41
C GLU A 41 -7.17 -8.32 -3.02
N ASP A 42 -7.91 -9.43 -2.99
CA ASP A 42 -9.28 -9.60 -3.49
C ASP A 42 -10.36 -9.30 -2.45
N LYS A 43 -9.98 -8.86 -1.23
CA LYS A 43 -10.91 -8.68 -0.11
C LYS A 43 -10.93 -7.25 0.41
N ARG A 44 -12.15 -6.78 0.67
CA ARG A 44 -12.43 -5.48 1.28
C ARG A 44 -12.74 -5.64 2.76
N PHE A 45 -12.07 -4.85 3.59
CA PHE A 45 -12.22 -4.81 5.04
C PHE A 45 -12.78 -3.45 5.45
N ASN A 46 -13.82 -3.43 6.28
CA ASN A 46 -14.47 -2.18 6.66
C ASN A 46 -13.94 -1.63 7.97
N THR A 47 -13.28 -2.47 8.79
CA THR A 47 -12.74 -2.07 10.09
C THR A 47 -11.31 -2.58 10.30
N PRO A 48 -10.52 -1.91 11.17
CA PRO A 48 -9.20 -2.40 11.55
C PRO A 48 -9.22 -3.80 12.17
N ASP A 49 -10.20 -4.10 13.02
CA ASP A 49 -10.27 -5.40 13.69
C ASP A 49 -10.48 -6.55 12.70
N GLU A 50 -11.34 -6.37 11.70
CA GLU A 50 -11.54 -7.35 10.63
C GLU A 50 -10.24 -7.59 9.84
N LEU A 51 -9.54 -6.50 9.49
CA LEU A 51 -8.28 -6.57 8.77
C LEU A 51 -7.19 -7.28 9.58
N VAL A 52 -7.00 -6.91 10.84
CA VAL A 52 -5.99 -7.50 11.74
C VAL A 52 -6.18 -9.01 11.84
N GLN A 53 -7.41 -9.48 12.03
CA GLN A 53 -7.71 -10.91 12.13
C GLN A 53 -7.33 -11.66 10.85
N ALA A 54 -7.66 -11.10 9.68
CA ALA A 54 -7.34 -11.72 8.39
C ALA A 54 -5.84 -11.69 8.10
N TRP A 55 -5.18 -10.56 8.36
CA TRP A 55 -3.78 -10.36 8.02
C TRP A 55 -2.84 -11.19 8.89
N VAL A 56 -3.10 -11.27 10.20
CA VAL A 56 -2.34 -12.16 11.11
C VAL A 56 -2.42 -13.61 10.64
N LYS A 57 -3.59 -14.05 10.16
CA LYS A 57 -3.75 -15.40 9.61
C LYS A 57 -2.92 -15.62 8.34
N GLN A 58 -2.87 -14.63 7.44
CA GLN A 58 -2.05 -14.70 6.22
C GLN A 58 -0.55 -14.69 6.51
N LEU A 59 -0.09 -13.80 7.40
CA LEU A 59 1.33 -13.69 7.74
C LEU A 59 1.86 -14.95 8.42
N ARG A 60 1.09 -15.61 9.29
CA ARG A 60 1.49 -16.90 9.88
C ARG A 60 1.72 -18.00 8.84
N ALA A 61 1.11 -17.89 7.66
CA ALA A 61 1.29 -18.84 6.57
C ALA A 61 2.48 -18.48 5.65
N ARG A 62 3.10 -17.31 5.83
CA ARG A 62 4.20 -16.79 5.00
C ARG A 62 5.47 -16.62 5.84
N ARG A 63 6.64 -16.95 5.29
CA ARG A 63 7.94 -16.67 5.94
C ARG A 63 8.40 -15.26 5.60
N THR A 64 7.79 -14.26 6.24
CA THR A 64 8.12 -12.84 6.02
C THR A 64 9.50 -12.47 6.53
N ASP A 65 10.07 -13.26 7.43
CA ASP A 65 11.44 -13.15 7.93
C ASP A 65 12.51 -13.30 6.84
N LEU A 66 12.17 -13.96 5.73
CA LEU A 66 13.06 -14.14 4.57
C LEU A 66 12.87 -13.09 3.48
N VAL A 67 11.94 -12.15 3.68
CA VAL A 67 11.61 -11.13 2.68
C VAL A 67 12.38 -9.85 2.99
N THR A 68 13.07 -9.31 1.98
CA THR A 68 13.83 -8.06 2.07
C THR A 68 13.17 -7.01 1.21
N LEU A 69 12.93 -5.82 1.78
CA LEU A 69 12.52 -4.64 1.03
C LEU A 69 13.76 -3.96 0.43
N TYR A 70 13.95 -4.08 -0.88
CA TYR A 70 15.11 -3.49 -1.57
C TYR A 70 14.92 -2.00 -1.85
N ASP A 71 13.78 -1.62 -2.40
CA ASP A 71 13.43 -0.25 -2.73
C ASP A 71 11.92 -0.01 -2.65
N ILE A 72 11.55 1.27 -2.67
CA ILE A 72 10.18 1.74 -2.82
C ILE A 72 10.21 2.84 -3.86
N GLU A 73 9.46 2.67 -4.94
CA GLU A 73 9.23 3.73 -5.91
C GLU A 73 7.84 4.31 -5.75
N VAL A 74 7.74 5.64 -5.68
CA VAL A 74 6.48 6.35 -5.48
C VAL A 74 6.13 7.19 -6.71
N LEU A 75 4.98 6.86 -7.29
CA LEU A 75 4.52 7.39 -8.58
C LEU A 75 3.02 7.73 -8.51
N PRO A 76 2.55 8.76 -9.23
CA PRO A 76 1.13 8.87 -9.57
C PRO A 76 0.65 7.60 -10.27
N ILE A 77 -0.60 7.20 -10.08
CA ILE A 77 -1.10 5.92 -10.62
C ILE A 77 -0.91 5.81 -12.13
N ALA A 78 -1.10 6.91 -12.88
CA ALA A 78 -0.94 6.92 -14.33
C ALA A 78 0.50 6.66 -14.78
N GLU A 79 1.49 7.12 -14.01
CA GLU A 79 2.90 6.83 -14.27
C GLU A 79 3.26 5.39 -13.91
N MET A 80 2.72 4.90 -12.79
CA MET A 80 2.85 3.50 -12.41
C MET A 80 2.28 2.59 -13.50
N GLU A 81 1.09 2.89 -14.03
CA GLU A 81 0.46 2.12 -15.12
C GLU A 81 1.29 2.12 -16.41
N LYS A 82 1.92 3.24 -16.74
CA LYS A 82 2.80 3.34 -17.90
C LYS A 82 4.07 2.51 -17.74
N LYS A 83 4.61 2.43 -16.52
CA LYS A 83 5.89 1.77 -16.23
C LYS A 83 5.74 0.27 -15.97
N TYR A 84 4.73 -0.11 -15.19
CA TYR A 84 4.53 -1.47 -14.66
C TYR A 84 3.27 -2.16 -15.20
N GLY A 85 2.40 -1.43 -15.90
CA GLY A 85 1.10 -1.93 -16.33
C GLY A 85 0.01 -1.69 -15.28
N LYS A 86 -1.20 -2.15 -15.59
CA LYS A 86 -2.37 -1.91 -14.73
C LYS A 86 -2.24 -2.62 -13.38
N PRO A 87 -2.77 -2.04 -12.28
CA PRO A 87 -2.92 -2.78 -11.03
C PRO A 87 -3.63 -4.11 -11.25
N PRO A 88 -3.29 -5.16 -10.48
CA PRO A 88 -3.98 -6.45 -10.56
C PRO A 88 -5.49 -6.31 -10.42
N ALA A 89 -6.25 -6.93 -11.32
CA ALA A 89 -7.72 -6.86 -11.33
C ALA A 89 -8.38 -7.32 -10.01
N ARG A 90 -7.68 -8.16 -9.24
CA ARG A 90 -8.09 -8.61 -7.91
C ARG A 90 -8.34 -7.45 -6.94
N LEU A 91 -7.65 -6.32 -7.09
CA LEU A 91 -7.91 -5.14 -6.27
C LEU A 91 -9.32 -4.56 -6.49
N GLY A 92 -10.03 -4.92 -7.57
CA GLY A 92 -11.42 -4.52 -7.77
C GLY A 92 -11.65 -3.01 -7.79
N LEU A 93 -10.62 -2.23 -8.13
CA LEU A 93 -10.63 -0.78 -8.03
C LEU A 93 -11.43 -0.18 -9.19
N ASP A 94 -12.34 0.75 -8.88
CA ASP A 94 -12.99 1.58 -9.89
C ASP A 94 -11.93 2.53 -10.50
N PRO A 95 -11.64 2.46 -11.82
CA PRO A 95 -10.67 3.35 -12.45
C PRO A 95 -10.96 4.85 -12.23
N ARG A 96 -12.23 5.22 -12.03
CA ARG A 96 -12.63 6.61 -11.75
C ARG A 96 -12.15 7.07 -10.38
N ALA A 97 -12.05 6.16 -9.42
CA ALA A 97 -11.59 6.45 -8.06
C ALA A 97 -10.06 6.63 -7.99
N LEU A 98 -9.32 6.29 -9.06
CA LEU A 98 -7.86 6.30 -9.06
C LEU A 98 -7.21 7.60 -9.54
N LYS A 99 -7.98 8.55 -10.08
CA LYS A 99 -7.43 9.74 -10.77
C LYS A 99 -6.43 10.55 -9.93
N ASP A 100 -6.62 10.60 -8.61
CA ASP A 100 -5.75 11.32 -7.67
C ASP A 100 -5.01 10.38 -6.70
N THR A 101 -4.82 9.12 -7.12
CA THR A 101 -4.13 8.08 -6.34
C THR A 101 -2.65 8.05 -6.68
N TRP A 102 -1.86 7.83 -5.64
CA TRP A 102 -0.44 7.52 -5.76
C TRP A 102 -0.20 6.06 -5.43
N ALA A 103 0.77 5.46 -6.10
CA ALA A 103 1.22 4.10 -5.86
C ALA A 103 2.63 4.14 -5.26
N ALA A 104 2.81 3.40 -4.18
CA ALA A 104 4.13 2.99 -3.71
C ALA A 104 4.36 1.53 -4.14
N VAL A 105 5.33 1.32 -5.02
CA VAL A 105 5.74 0.00 -5.50
C VAL A 105 6.98 -0.41 -4.74
N GLY A 106 6.84 -1.36 -3.82
CA GLY A 106 7.93 -1.95 -3.06
C GLY A 106 8.48 -3.20 -3.74
N ASN A 107 9.81 -3.32 -3.81
CA ASN A 107 10.46 -4.56 -4.24
C ASN A 107 10.75 -5.45 -3.04
N LEU A 108 9.92 -6.47 -2.86
CA LEU A 108 10.02 -7.49 -1.83
C LEU A 108 10.74 -8.72 -2.41
N SER A 109 12.06 -8.81 -2.19
CA SER A 109 12.89 -9.93 -2.65
C SER A 109 12.72 -10.26 -4.15
N GLY A 110 12.62 -9.24 -5.02
CA GLY A 110 12.42 -9.38 -6.46
C GLY A 110 10.95 -9.40 -6.92
N HIS A 111 9.99 -9.32 -6.00
CA HIS A 111 8.56 -9.30 -6.29
C HIS A 111 7.98 -7.92 -6.01
N ALA A 112 7.12 -7.42 -6.90
CA ALA A 112 6.49 -6.13 -6.73
C ALA A 112 5.28 -6.23 -5.81
N ALA A 113 5.28 -5.44 -4.73
CA ALA A 113 4.12 -5.19 -3.90
C ALA A 113 3.69 -3.73 -4.06
N ILE A 114 2.39 -3.47 -4.11
CA ILE A 114 1.81 -2.16 -4.40
C ILE A 114 0.94 -1.73 -3.24
N ILE A 115 1.21 -0.54 -2.69
CA ILE A 115 0.31 0.17 -1.78
C ILE A 115 -0.26 1.38 -2.49
N LEU A 116 -1.58 1.55 -2.43
CA LEU A 116 -2.25 2.72 -3.01
C LEU A 116 -2.63 3.72 -1.93
N PHE A 117 -2.33 4.99 -2.21
CA PHE A 117 -2.55 6.12 -1.33
C PHE A 117 -3.49 7.12 -1.96
N ARG A 118 -4.40 7.65 -1.14
CA ARG A 118 -5.19 8.83 -1.48
C ARG A 118 -4.76 9.99 -0.62
N GLY A 119 -4.69 11.16 -1.24
CA GLY A 119 -4.43 12.41 -0.56
C GLY A 119 -5.73 13.07 -0.11
N THR A 120 -5.62 13.91 0.90
CA THR A 120 -6.63 14.89 1.29
C THR A 120 -6.13 16.31 0.97
N PRO A 121 -7.01 17.33 1.00
CA PRO A 121 -6.61 18.72 0.75
C PRO A 121 -5.55 19.27 1.72
N ASP A 122 -5.45 18.71 2.93
CA ASP A 122 -4.45 19.06 3.95
C ASP A 122 -3.11 18.32 3.78
N LEU A 123 -2.86 17.70 2.61
CA LEU A 123 -1.64 16.97 2.28
C LEU A 123 -1.37 15.76 3.17
N THR A 124 -2.40 15.22 3.84
CA THR A 124 -2.31 13.93 4.51
C THR A 124 -2.58 12.83 3.50
N TRP A 125 -1.83 11.73 3.61
CA TRP A 125 -1.85 10.63 2.66
C TRP A 125 -2.11 9.34 3.42
N HIS A 126 -3.15 8.62 3.02
CA HIS A 126 -3.52 7.39 3.67
C HIS A 126 -3.60 6.24 2.68
N ALA A 127 -3.02 5.11 3.08
CA ALA A 127 -3.10 3.87 2.32
C ALA A 127 -4.52 3.30 2.41
N PHE A 128 -5.08 2.91 1.27
CA PHE A 128 -6.42 2.31 1.19
C PHE A 128 -6.44 0.97 0.45
N ALA A 129 -5.32 0.57 -0.16
CA ALA A 129 -5.19 -0.75 -0.77
C ALA A 129 -3.77 -1.30 -0.72
N TYR A 130 -3.64 -2.63 -0.65
CA TYR A 130 -2.38 -3.38 -0.76
C TYR A 130 -2.53 -4.61 -1.66
N THR A 131 -1.49 -4.92 -2.44
CA THR A 131 -1.35 -6.21 -3.12
C THR A 131 0.11 -6.63 -3.33
N ASP A 132 0.42 -7.92 -3.26
CA ASP A 132 1.73 -8.52 -3.62
C ASP A 132 1.68 -9.71 -4.59
#